data_AF-A0A533W0R8-F1
#
_entry.id   AF-A0A533W0R8-F1
#
_cell.length_a   1.000
_cell.length_b   1.000
_cell.length_c   1.000
_cell.angle_alpha   90.00
_cell.angle_beta   90.00
_cell.angle_gamma   90.00
#
_symmetry.space_group_name_H-M   'P 1'
#
loop_
_entity.id
_entity.type
_entity.pdbx_description
1 polymer ?
#
loop_
_entity_poly.entity_id
_entity_poly.type
_entity_poly.pdbx_seq_one_letter_code
_entity_poly.pdbx_strand_id
1 'polypeptide(L)'
;MLVREEADGTLRLIPAVSAKRVSRATIRTDQLDGEDLIPKLIIGCYALGYDTIEVVGKDGLDESTVDLVVKTMRRLRGLEVVESQPNKVVAQSFIDPTKFPVDSLIKRLQILVSRSLGNVIEALEKGTTGRLNEVRRVQDEVDELYWLIVRQLLVALNRREIAGEIGIESPLHASGDRVTAKTLEQIGSVIMDLAEEIVRQKGKGARLEERVLVSIEKLARKTQESFNTTVESLLTPDIKLIERSMGLVNGTLEMESEITHELLKSGEYAPQEVE
;
A
#
# COMPACT_ATOMS: atom_id res chain seq x y z
N MET A 1 -20.18 26.74 -23.48
CA MET A 1 -19.48 26.88 -22.20
C MET A 1 -20.46 26.38 -21.15
N LEU A 2 -20.04 25.47 -20.28
CA LEU A 2 -20.86 24.98 -19.17
C LEU A 2 -20.43 25.74 -17.91
N VAL A 3 -21.39 26.17 -17.11
CA VAL A 3 -21.16 26.83 -15.82
C VAL A 3 -21.68 25.89 -14.74
N ARG A 4 -20.85 25.58 -13.74
CA ARG A 4 -21.22 24.73 -12.61
C ARG A 4 -20.96 25.50 -11.31
N GLU A 5 -21.92 25.46 -10.41
CA GLU A 5 -21.74 25.93 -9.03
C GLU A 5 -21.06 24.83 -8.21
N GLU A 6 -19.98 25.18 -7.52
CA GLU A 6 -19.24 24.29 -6.63
C GLU A 6 -19.81 24.35 -5.20
N ALA A 7 -19.45 23.38 -4.36
CA ALA A 7 -19.98 23.27 -2.99
C ALA A 7 -19.60 24.45 -2.06
N ASP A 8 -18.57 25.22 -2.40
CA ASP A 8 -18.13 26.41 -1.67
C ASP A 8 -18.82 27.71 -2.17
N GLY A 9 -19.80 27.59 -3.07
CA GLY A 9 -20.53 28.71 -3.67
C GLY A 9 -19.74 29.42 -4.78
N THR A 10 -18.59 28.90 -5.20
CA THR A 10 -17.85 29.43 -6.35
C THR A 10 -18.40 28.90 -7.67
N LEU A 11 -18.10 29.58 -8.78
CA LEU A 11 -18.49 29.16 -10.12
C LEU A 11 -17.30 28.62 -10.91
N ARG A 12 -17.44 27.42 -11.45
CA ARG A 12 -16.49 26.82 -12.40
C ARG A 12 -16.97 27.02 -13.83
N LEU A 13 -16.10 27.59 -14.66
CA LEU A 13 -16.31 27.73 -16.11
C LEU A 13 -15.63 26.57 -16.85
N ILE A 14 -16.42 25.77 -17.56
CA ILE A 14 -15.95 24.60 -18.30
C ILE A 14 -16.10 24.88 -19.81
N PRO A 15 -15.03 24.73 -20.61
CA PRO A 15 -15.11 24.86 -22.06
C PRO A 15 -16.12 23.87 -22.66
N ALA A 16 -16.91 24.30 -23.66
CA ALA A 16 -17.85 23.41 -24.36
C ALA A 16 -17.16 22.28 -25.14
N VAL A 17 -15.91 22.52 -25.56
CA VAL A 17 -15.07 21.55 -26.24
C VAL A 17 -13.73 21.57 -25.51
N SER A 18 -13.52 20.55 -24.68
CA SER A 18 -12.19 20.25 -24.14
C SER A 18 -11.72 18.98 -24.86
N ALA A 19 -10.71 19.10 -25.72
CA ALA A 19 -10.03 17.92 -26.22
C ALA A 19 -9.42 17.19 -25.01
N LYS A 20 -9.70 15.89 -24.86
CA LYS A 20 -9.07 15.05 -23.86
C LYS A 20 -7.57 15.02 -24.17
N ARG A 21 -6.79 15.90 -23.55
CA ARG A 21 -5.33 15.91 -23.70
C ARG A 21 -4.82 14.62 -23.07
N VAL A 22 -4.39 13.68 -23.90
CA VAL A 22 -3.62 12.51 -23.45
C VAL A 22 -2.34 13.05 -22.83
N SER A 23 -2.16 12.80 -21.55
CA SER A 23 -1.02 13.29 -20.78
C SER A 23 0.17 12.35 -20.97
N ARG A 24 1.32 12.89 -21.38
CA ARG A 24 2.56 12.13 -21.60
C ARG A 24 3.69 12.67 -20.73
N ALA A 25 4.43 11.78 -20.08
CA ALA A 25 5.69 12.07 -19.41
C ALA A 25 6.83 11.35 -20.13
N THR A 26 7.96 12.04 -20.31
CA THR A 26 9.19 11.47 -20.87
C THR A 26 10.30 11.58 -19.84
N ILE A 27 10.85 10.43 -19.43
CA ILE A 27 12.00 10.29 -18.53
C ILE A 27 13.24 10.08 -19.40
N ARG A 28 14.19 11.00 -19.31
CA ARG A 28 15.46 10.95 -20.05
C ARG A 28 16.56 10.42 -19.15
N THR A 29 17.07 9.23 -19.43
CA THR A 29 18.06 8.58 -18.56
C THR A 29 19.40 9.31 -18.56
N ASP A 30 19.72 10.04 -19.63
CA ASP A 30 20.92 10.89 -19.76
C ASP A 30 20.92 12.10 -18.82
N GLN A 31 19.80 12.40 -18.16
CA GLN A 31 19.67 13.49 -17.19
C GLN A 31 19.68 13.01 -15.73
N LEU A 32 19.89 11.71 -15.50
CA LEU A 32 19.84 11.12 -14.17
C LEU A 32 21.25 10.78 -13.69
N ASP A 33 21.54 11.10 -12.43
CA ASP A 33 22.82 10.76 -11.79
C ASP A 33 22.94 9.26 -11.46
N GLY A 34 21.84 8.50 -11.55
CA GLY A 34 21.85 7.05 -11.30
C GLY A 34 20.52 6.36 -11.66
N GLU A 35 20.62 5.07 -11.97
CA GLU A 35 19.48 4.24 -12.40
C GLU A 35 18.42 4.05 -11.32
N ASP A 36 18.78 4.15 -10.04
CA ASP A 36 17.87 4.02 -8.89
C ASP A 36 16.74 5.07 -8.88
N LEU A 37 16.90 6.17 -9.63
CA LEU A 37 15.86 7.18 -9.80
C LEU A 37 14.81 6.78 -10.84
N ILE A 38 15.14 5.92 -11.80
CA ILE A 38 14.23 5.53 -12.89
C ILE A 38 12.93 4.92 -12.35
N PRO A 39 12.95 3.93 -11.42
CA PRO A 39 11.72 3.38 -10.88
C PRO A 39 10.87 4.43 -10.15
N LYS A 40 11.52 5.31 -9.38
CA LYS A 40 10.85 6.36 -8.60
C LYS A 40 10.14 7.36 -9.52
N LEU A 41 10.76 7.72 -10.64
CA LEU A 41 10.16 8.60 -11.64
C LEU A 41 9.00 7.94 -12.37
N ILE A 42 9.11 6.66 -12.75
CA ILE A 42 8.01 5.89 -13.36
C ILE A 42 6.81 5.86 -12.42
N ILE A 43 7.03 5.50 -11.15
CA ILE A 43 5.98 5.45 -10.11
C ILE A 43 5.38 6.85 -9.90
N GLY A 44 6.21 7.90 -9.87
CA GLY A 44 5.75 9.29 -9.74
C GLY A 44 4.86 9.74 -10.91
N CYS A 45 5.26 9.46 -12.15
CA CYS A 45 4.46 9.73 -13.34
C CYS A 45 3.15 8.93 -13.32
N TYR A 46 3.20 7.66 -12.90
CA TYR A 46 1.99 6.86 -12.75
C TYR A 46 1.05 7.45 -11.68
N ALA A 47 1.58 7.83 -10.52
CA ALA A 47 0.81 8.43 -9.44
C ALA A 47 0.18 9.77 -9.86
N LEU A 48 0.88 10.59 -10.63
CA LEU A 48 0.36 11.87 -11.15
C LEU A 48 -0.74 11.72 -12.21
N GLY A 49 -1.03 10.49 -12.65
CA GLY A 49 -2.13 10.22 -13.57
C GLY A 49 -1.76 10.30 -15.04
N TYR A 50 -0.46 10.30 -15.40
CA TYR A 50 -0.05 10.31 -16.81
C TYR A 50 -0.63 9.10 -17.56
N ASP A 51 -1.12 9.34 -18.78
CA ASP A 51 -1.68 8.30 -19.66
C ASP A 51 -0.59 7.54 -20.40
N THR A 52 0.54 8.18 -20.68
CA THR A 52 1.72 7.59 -21.32
C THR A 52 2.98 7.95 -20.54
N ILE A 53 3.80 6.93 -20.24
CA ILE A 53 5.11 7.10 -19.62
C ILE A 53 6.15 6.54 -20.59
N GLU A 54 7.09 7.38 -20.98
CA GLU A 54 8.16 7.04 -21.91
C GLU A 54 9.50 7.17 -21.19
N VAL A 55 10.36 6.16 -21.33
CA VAL A 55 11.75 6.19 -20.84
C VAL A 55 12.66 6.13 -22.06
N VAL A 56 13.56 7.11 -22.21
CA VAL A 56 14.44 7.27 -23.39
C VAL A 56 15.89 7.40 -22.94
N GLY A 57 16.77 6.68 -23.62
CA GLY A 57 18.23 6.86 -23.50
C GLY A 57 18.80 7.49 -24.78
N LYS A 58 19.58 8.56 -24.62
CA LYS A 58 20.21 9.27 -25.75
C LYS A 58 21.10 8.35 -26.59
N ASP A 59 21.91 7.53 -25.92
CA ASP A 59 22.87 6.60 -26.55
C ASP A 59 22.38 5.14 -26.51
N GLY A 60 21.11 4.92 -26.20
CA GLY A 60 20.52 3.61 -25.93
C GLY A 60 20.18 3.37 -24.46
N LEU A 61 19.48 2.28 -24.20
CA LEU A 61 19.23 1.71 -22.88
C LEU A 61 19.92 0.35 -22.84
N ASP A 62 20.74 0.10 -21.83
CA ASP A 62 21.30 -1.23 -21.65
C ASP A 62 20.22 -2.24 -21.19
N GLU A 63 20.55 -3.53 -21.28
CA GLU A 63 19.61 -4.61 -20.98
C GLU A 63 19.11 -4.56 -19.52
N SER A 64 19.99 -4.22 -18.58
CA SER A 64 19.65 -4.03 -17.15
C SER A 64 18.64 -2.91 -16.94
N THR A 65 18.83 -1.77 -17.61
CA THR A 65 17.92 -0.62 -17.53
C THR A 65 16.57 -0.97 -18.15
N VAL A 66 16.56 -1.66 -19.30
CA VAL A 66 15.31 -2.12 -19.93
C VAL A 66 14.56 -3.07 -19.02
N ASP A 67 15.22 -4.07 -18.42
CA ASP A 67 14.58 -4.99 -17.47
C ASP A 67 14.02 -4.25 -16.25
N LEU A 68 14.81 -3.33 -15.66
CA LEU A 68 14.38 -2.50 -14.54
C LEU A 68 13.12 -1.69 -14.87
N VAL A 69 13.10 -1.02 -16.02
CA VAL A 69 11.96 -0.22 -16.50
C VAL A 69 10.73 -1.10 -16.70
N VAL A 70 10.87 -2.20 -17.45
CA VAL A 70 9.77 -3.11 -17.76
C VAL A 70 9.22 -3.76 -16.50
N LYS A 71 10.08 -4.21 -15.59
CA LYS A 71 9.70 -4.78 -14.30
C LYS A 71 8.96 -3.76 -13.44
N THR A 72 9.42 -2.51 -13.41
CA THR A 72 8.74 -1.43 -12.66
C THR A 72 7.36 -1.14 -13.24
N MET A 73 7.26 -0.99 -14.57
CA MET A 73 6.00 -0.68 -15.24
C MET A 73 4.96 -1.79 -15.04
N ARG A 74 5.37 -3.06 -15.12
CA ARG A 74 4.49 -4.22 -14.91
C ARG A 74 3.92 -4.36 -13.49
N ARG A 75 4.57 -3.75 -12.48
CA ARG A 75 4.06 -3.69 -11.11
C ARG A 75 2.99 -2.61 -10.94
N LEU A 76 2.69 -1.80 -11.95
CA LEU A 76 1.70 -0.73 -11.84
C LEU A 76 0.43 -1.16 -12.56
N ARG A 77 -0.67 -1.29 -11.80
CA ARG A 77 -1.92 -1.82 -12.32
C ARG A 77 -2.41 -1.05 -13.55
N GLY A 78 -2.76 -1.77 -14.60
CA GLY A 78 -3.27 -1.20 -15.84
C GLY A 78 -2.27 -0.33 -16.62
N LEU A 79 -0.98 -0.34 -16.26
CA LEU A 79 0.09 0.24 -17.05
C LEU A 79 0.75 -0.87 -17.87
N GLU A 80 0.61 -0.81 -19.20
CA GLU A 80 1.10 -1.84 -20.10
C GLU A 80 2.22 -1.30 -21.00
N VAL A 81 3.30 -2.06 -21.16
CA VAL A 81 4.39 -1.72 -22.09
C VAL A 81 3.91 -1.98 -23.51
N VAL A 82 3.80 -0.92 -24.30
CA VAL A 82 3.29 -0.96 -25.69
C VAL A 82 4.42 -0.89 -26.73
N GLU A 83 5.59 -0.40 -26.34
CA GLU A 83 6.77 -0.32 -27.20
C GLU A 83 8.03 -0.58 -26.36
N SER A 84 8.91 -1.43 -26.88
CA SER A 84 10.24 -1.66 -26.30
C SER A 84 11.25 -1.74 -27.44
N GLN A 85 12.15 -0.75 -27.50
CA GLN A 85 13.21 -0.58 -28.49
C GLN A 85 14.54 -0.34 -27.77
N PRO A 86 15.70 -0.55 -28.44
CA PRO A 86 17.02 -0.41 -27.81
C PRO A 86 17.30 0.95 -27.15
N ASN A 87 16.58 2.01 -27.50
CA ASN A 87 16.76 3.35 -26.94
C ASN A 87 15.51 3.90 -26.23
N LYS A 88 14.42 3.13 -26.17
CA LYS A 88 13.13 3.63 -25.71
C LYS A 88 12.21 2.53 -25.23
N VAL A 89 11.56 2.76 -24.08
CA VAL A 89 10.44 1.95 -23.59
C VAL A 89 9.23 2.87 -23.37
N VAL A 90 8.07 2.49 -23.88
CA VAL A 90 6.82 3.24 -23.74
C VAL A 90 5.77 2.37 -23.08
N ALA A 91 5.14 2.89 -22.03
CA ALA A 91 3.97 2.28 -21.41
C ALA A 91 2.75 3.20 -21.45
N GLN A 92 1.58 2.58 -21.57
CA GLN A 92 0.29 3.25 -21.63
C GLN A 92 -0.61 2.77 -20.49
N SER A 93 -1.27 3.72 -19.83
CA SER A 93 -2.28 3.44 -18.82
C SER A 93 -3.63 3.18 -19.48
N PHE A 94 -4.25 2.05 -19.14
CA PHE A 94 -5.59 1.65 -19.55
C PHE A 94 -6.61 1.74 -18.40
N ILE A 95 -6.23 2.33 -17.27
CA ILE A 95 -7.14 2.56 -16.15
C ILE A 95 -8.21 3.59 -16.54
N ASP A 96 -9.46 3.19 -16.38
CA ASP A 96 -10.58 4.10 -16.26
C ASP A 96 -10.79 4.45 -14.77
N PRO A 97 -10.48 5.69 -14.33
CA PRO A 97 -10.56 6.09 -12.93
C PRO A 97 -11.91 5.79 -12.29
N THR A 98 -12.99 5.95 -13.05
CA THR A 98 -14.40 5.83 -12.60
C THR A 98 -14.75 4.41 -12.15
N LYS A 99 -13.98 3.40 -12.57
CA LYS A 99 -14.20 1.99 -12.24
C LYS A 99 -13.52 1.54 -10.95
N PHE A 100 -12.73 2.39 -10.32
CA PHE A 100 -12.02 2.05 -9.08
C PHE A 100 -12.21 3.15 -8.02
N PRO A 101 -13.38 3.20 -7.37
CA PRO A 101 -13.63 4.11 -6.24
C PRO A 101 -12.62 3.89 -5.11
N VAL A 102 -12.19 4.97 -4.47
CA VAL A 102 -11.12 4.93 -3.44
C VAL A 102 -11.52 4.07 -2.25
N ASP A 103 -12.74 4.21 -1.74
CA ASP A 103 -13.26 3.39 -0.61
C ASP A 103 -13.19 1.89 -0.89
N SER A 104 -13.47 1.49 -2.14
CA SER A 104 -13.42 0.08 -2.53
C SER A 104 -11.98 -0.43 -2.56
N LEU A 105 -11.03 0.40 -2.98
CA LEU A 105 -9.61 0.06 -2.96
C LEU A 105 -9.07 -0.02 -1.53
N ILE A 106 -9.46 0.90 -0.64
CA ILE A 106 -9.08 0.89 0.79
C ILE A 106 -9.64 -0.37 1.47
N LYS A 107 -10.92 -0.71 1.25
CA LYS A 107 -11.53 -1.97 1.72
C LYS A 107 -10.76 -3.19 1.23
N ARG A 108 -10.30 -3.19 -0.02
CA ARG A 108 -9.48 -4.28 -0.56
C ARG A 108 -8.12 -4.37 0.14
N LEU A 109 -7.44 -3.25 0.38
CA LEU A 109 -6.20 -3.22 1.17
C LEU A 109 -6.40 -3.82 2.56
N GLN A 110 -7.47 -3.41 3.26
CA GLN A 110 -7.82 -3.96 4.58
C GLN A 110 -7.95 -5.49 4.55
N ILE A 111 -8.68 -6.03 3.58
CA ILE A 111 -8.90 -7.49 3.47
C ILE A 111 -7.56 -8.22 3.26
N LEU A 112 -6.69 -7.69 2.41
CA LEU A 112 -5.38 -8.28 2.13
C LEU A 112 -4.47 -8.28 3.37
N VAL A 113 -4.42 -7.15 4.08
CA VAL A 113 -3.63 -6.99 5.31
C VAL A 113 -4.17 -7.90 6.42
N SER A 114 -5.48 -7.92 6.63
CA SER A 114 -6.16 -8.77 7.62
C SER A 114 -5.92 -10.26 7.33
N ARG A 115 -6.01 -10.68 6.06
CA ARG A 115 -5.69 -12.05 5.63
C ARG A 115 -4.24 -12.42 5.90
N SER A 116 -3.31 -11.49 5.67
CA SER A 116 -1.88 -11.71 5.91
C SER A 116 -1.59 -11.94 7.39
N LEU A 117 -2.20 -11.13 8.27
CA LEU A 117 -2.10 -11.34 9.71
C LEU A 117 -2.72 -12.68 10.14
N GLY A 118 -3.86 -13.05 9.55
CA GLY A 118 -4.48 -14.37 9.77
C GLY A 118 -3.58 -15.54 9.38
N ASN A 119 -2.87 -15.44 8.26
CA ASN A 119 -1.89 -16.44 7.84
C ASN A 119 -0.71 -16.56 8.82
N VAL A 120 -0.26 -15.44 9.40
CA VAL A 120 0.78 -15.43 10.44
C VAL A 120 0.27 -16.09 11.73
N ILE A 121 -0.93 -15.75 12.19
CA ILE A 121 -1.55 -16.37 13.37
C ILE A 121 -1.67 -17.89 13.17
N GLU A 122 -2.17 -18.34 12.03
CA GLU A 122 -2.31 -19.78 11.74
C GLU A 122 -0.93 -20.49 11.70
N ALA A 123 0.11 -19.81 11.22
CA ALA A 123 1.46 -20.35 11.17
C ALA A 123 2.05 -20.56 12.57
N LEU A 124 1.78 -19.64 13.50
CA LEU A 124 2.15 -19.74 14.92
C LEU A 124 1.44 -20.94 15.56
N GLU A 125 0.11 -21.00 15.43
CA GLU A 125 -0.72 -22.05 16.06
C GLU A 125 -0.43 -23.46 15.59
N LYS A 126 -0.18 -23.62 14.28
CA LYS A 126 0.13 -24.93 13.72
C LYS A 126 1.62 -25.26 13.79
N GLY A 127 2.45 -24.29 14.17
CA GLY A 127 3.89 -24.38 14.05
C GLY A 127 4.34 -24.72 12.63
N THR A 128 3.68 -24.21 11.58
CA THR A 128 4.03 -24.49 10.16
C THR A 128 4.26 -23.21 9.37
N THR A 129 5.20 -23.24 8.42
CA THR A 129 5.56 -22.07 7.59
C THR A 129 4.87 -22.06 6.23
N GLY A 130 4.04 -23.07 5.92
CA GLY A 130 3.49 -23.29 4.59
C GLY A 130 2.70 -22.10 4.03
N ARG A 131 2.02 -21.34 4.90
CA ARG A 131 1.23 -20.16 4.51
C ARG A 131 2.03 -18.86 4.47
N LEU A 132 3.24 -18.82 5.06
CA LEU A 132 4.03 -17.59 5.14
C LEU A 132 4.58 -17.15 3.78
N ASN A 133 4.76 -18.09 2.84
CA ASN A 133 5.07 -17.76 1.44
C ASN A 133 3.94 -16.99 0.74
N GLU A 134 2.69 -17.12 1.20
CA GLU A 134 1.57 -16.35 0.68
C GLU A 134 1.68 -14.88 1.09
N VAL A 135 2.16 -14.60 2.31
CA VAL A 135 2.27 -13.24 2.87
C VAL A 135 3.10 -12.33 1.95
N ARG A 136 4.24 -12.80 1.43
CA ARG A 136 5.05 -12.02 0.47
C ARG A 136 4.26 -11.65 -0.79
N ARG A 137 3.56 -12.62 -1.38
CA ARG A 137 2.75 -12.38 -2.59
C ARG A 137 1.61 -11.39 -2.32
N VAL A 138 1.02 -11.46 -1.13
CA VAL A 138 -0.01 -10.50 -0.73
C VAL A 138 0.58 -9.10 -0.51
N GLN A 139 1.80 -9.00 0.02
CA GLN A 139 2.47 -7.70 0.14
C GLN A 139 2.73 -7.05 -1.22
N ASP A 140 3.17 -7.83 -2.22
CA ASP A 140 3.28 -7.31 -3.59
C ASP A 140 1.93 -6.74 -4.05
N GLU A 141 0.82 -7.46 -3.83
CA GLU A 141 -0.52 -6.97 -4.18
C GLU A 141 -0.92 -5.69 -3.42
N VAL A 142 -0.54 -5.58 -2.15
CA VAL A 142 -0.76 -4.40 -1.29
C VAL A 142 -0.01 -3.18 -1.85
N ASP A 143 1.26 -3.34 -2.23
CA ASP A 143 2.05 -2.26 -2.83
C ASP A 143 1.42 -1.74 -4.13
N GLU A 144 1.00 -2.65 -5.01
CA GLU A 144 0.35 -2.30 -6.28
C GLU A 144 -0.96 -1.53 -6.07
N LEU A 145 -1.79 -1.99 -5.12
CA LEU A 145 -3.05 -1.35 -4.77
C LEU A 145 -2.83 0.02 -4.14
N TYR A 146 -1.84 0.15 -3.27
CA TYR A 146 -1.47 1.43 -2.67
C TYR A 146 -1.15 2.47 -3.76
N TRP A 147 -0.31 2.12 -4.75
CA TRP A 147 0.00 3.06 -5.84
C TRP A 147 -1.21 3.39 -6.71
N LEU A 148 -2.12 2.44 -6.93
CA LEU A 148 -3.39 2.71 -7.60
C LEU A 148 -4.26 3.70 -6.80
N ILE A 149 -4.33 3.57 -5.48
CA ILE A 149 -5.05 4.52 -4.61
C ILE A 149 -4.44 5.91 -4.72
N VAL A 150 -3.10 6.01 -4.62
CA VAL A 150 -2.40 7.30 -4.77
C VAL A 150 -2.71 7.93 -6.13
N ARG A 151 -2.70 7.13 -7.21
CA ARG A 151 -3.09 7.60 -8.54
C ARG A 151 -4.51 8.16 -8.55
N GLN A 152 -5.48 7.46 -7.96
CA GLN A 152 -6.86 7.92 -7.94
C GLN A 152 -7.05 9.22 -7.17
N LEU A 153 -6.40 9.33 -6.01
CA LEU A 153 -6.42 10.54 -5.20
C LEU A 153 -5.87 11.75 -5.98
N LEU A 154 -4.70 11.61 -6.61
CA LEU A 154 -4.08 12.70 -7.36
C LEU A 154 -4.85 13.03 -8.66
N VAL A 155 -5.39 12.03 -9.35
CA VAL A 155 -6.25 12.25 -10.53
C VAL A 155 -7.50 13.02 -10.14
N ALA A 156 -8.17 12.69 -9.04
CA ALA A 156 -9.36 13.43 -8.58
C ALA A 156 -9.04 14.87 -8.16
N LEU A 157 -7.89 15.09 -7.51
CA LEU A 157 -7.45 16.44 -7.14
C LEU A 157 -7.17 17.31 -8.38
N ASN A 158 -6.62 16.71 -9.45
CA ASN A 158 -6.36 17.41 -10.71
C ASN A 158 -7.59 17.52 -11.63
N ARG A 159 -8.50 16.54 -11.60
CA ARG A 159 -9.67 16.42 -12.48
C ARG A 159 -10.94 16.30 -11.63
N ARG A 160 -11.43 17.44 -11.15
CA ARG A 160 -12.59 17.53 -10.25
C ARG A 160 -13.88 16.93 -10.82
N GLU A 161 -14.05 16.90 -12.14
CA GLU A 161 -15.15 16.14 -12.77
C GLU A 161 -15.15 14.64 -12.41
N ILE A 162 -13.98 14.03 -12.18
CA ILE A 162 -13.86 12.62 -11.78
C ILE A 162 -14.02 12.44 -10.27
N ALA A 163 -13.70 13.46 -9.47
CA ALA A 163 -13.63 13.35 -8.01
C ALA A 163 -14.92 12.79 -7.40
N GLY A 164 -16.08 13.32 -7.80
CA GLY A 164 -17.38 12.84 -7.32
C GLY A 164 -17.71 11.41 -7.76
N GLU A 165 -17.25 10.97 -8.93
CA GLU A 165 -17.51 9.62 -9.45
C GLU A 165 -16.69 8.54 -8.71
N ILE A 166 -15.57 8.92 -8.08
CA ILE A 166 -14.71 7.98 -7.35
C ILE A 166 -14.82 8.10 -5.83
N GLY A 167 -15.82 8.83 -5.32
CA GLY A 167 -16.13 8.98 -3.90
C GLY A 167 -15.40 10.12 -3.18
N ILE A 168 -14.70 10.99 -3.90
CA ILE A 168 -13.99 12.14 -3.31
C ILE A 168 -14.87 13.39 -3.42
N GLU A 169 -15.70 13.58 -2.42
CA GLU A 169 -16.59 14.74 -2.31
C GLU A 169 -15.85 16.01 -1.87
N SER A 170 -14.78 15.85 -1.08
CA SER A 170 -13.96 16.93 -0.56
C SER A 170 -12.47 16.63 -0.75
N PRO A 171 -11.64 17.62 -1.17
CA PRO A 171 -10.18 17.48 -1.16
C PRO A 171 -9.61 17.10 0.21
N LEU A 172 -10.33 17.42 1.31
CA LEU A 172 -9.93 17.01 2.65
C LEU A 172 -9.96 15.49 2.83
N HIS A 173 -10.95 14.79 2.27
CA HIS A 173 -11.02 13.33 2.31
C HIS A 173 -9.79 12.69 1.66
N ALA A 174 -9.32 13.27 0.55
CA ALA A 174 -8.15 12.76 -0.15
C ALA A 174 -6.88 12.72 0.72
N SER A 175 -6.72 13.68 1.65
CA SER A 175 -5.59 13.68 2.59
C SER A 175 -5.70 12.57 3.63
N GLY A 176 -6.91 12.34 4.18
CA GLY A 176 -7.19 11.24 5.10
C GLY A 176 -6.98 9.88 4.44
N ASP A 177 -7.56 9.67 3.26
CA ASP A 177 -7.42 8.45 2.48
C ASP A 177 -5.97 8.15 2.11
N ARG A 178 -5.19 9.20 1.80
CA ARG A 178 -3.76 9.07 1.50
C ARG A 178 -2.97 8.53 2.68
N VAL A 179 -3.27 9.01 3.89
CA VAL A 179 -2.64 8.55 5.13
C VAL A 179 -3.09 7.13 5.44
N THR A 180 -4.41 6.88 5.41
CA THR A 180 -4.99 5.54 5.61
C THR A 180 -4.35 4.49 4.71
N ALA A 181 -4.28 4.76 3.40
CA ALA A 181 -3.71 3.82 2.44
C ALA A 181 -2.21 3.55 2.72
N LYS A 182 -1.44 4.56 3.12
CA LYS A 182 -0.03 4.36 3.49
C LYS A 182 0.11 3.56 4.77
N THR A 183 -0.69 3.86 5.79
CA THR A 183 -0.69 3.12 7.06
C THR A 183 -1.03 1.66 6.83
N LEU A 184 -2.03 1.35 6.00
CA LEU A 184 -2.39 -0.03 5.64
C LEU A 184 -1.24 -0.77 4.93
N GLU A 185 -0.57 -0.12 3.97
CA GLU A 185 0.59 -0.72 3.30
C GLU A 185 1.75 -0.97 4.27
N GLN A 186 2.01 -0.05 5.21
CA GLN A 186 3.04 -0.21 6.23
C GLN A 186 2.73 -1.35 7.19
N ILE A 187 1.47 -1.49 7.62
CA ILE A 187 1.03 -2.63 8.45
C ILE A 187 1.26 -3.94 7.70
N GLY A 188 0.94 -4.00 6.40
CA GLY A 188 1.24 -5.15 5.55
C GLY A 188 2.74 -5.51 5.54
N SER A 189 3.60 -4.51 5.37
CA SER A 189 5.07 -4.70 5.39
C SER A 189 5.54 -5.27 6.73
N VAL A 190 5.05 -4.72 7.85
CA VAL A 190 5.41 -5.23 9.20
C VAL A 190 4.96 -6.70 9.38
N ILE A 191 3.80 -7.07 8.85
CA ILE A 191 3.32 -8.47 8.87
C ILE A 191 4.22 -9.37 8.01
N MET A 192 4.69 -8.90 6.85
CA MET A 192 5.65 -9.62 6.02
C MET A 192 6.98 -9.82 6.76
N ASP A 193 7.51 -8.78 7.41
CA ASP A 193 8.74 -8.88 8.18
C ASP A 193 8.61 -9.90 9.32
N LEU A 194 7.47 -9.90 10.03
CA LEU A 194 7.15 -10.90 11.05
C LEU A 194 7.10 -12.32 10.46
N ALA A 195 6.46 -12.50 9.30
CA ALA A 195 6.40 -13.79 8.61
C ALA A 195 7.80 -14.29 8.24
N GLU A 196 8.66 -13.42 7.71
CA GLU A 196 10.04 -13.76 7.36
C GLU A 196 10.86 -14.14 8.61
N GLU A 197 10.64 -13.45 9.72
CA GLU A 197 11.34 -13.74 10.97
C GLU A 197 10.93 -15.09 11.56
N ILE A 198 9.64 -15.43 11.52
CA ILE A 198 9.15 -16.76 11.93
C ILE A 198 9.82 -17.86 11.09
N VAL A 199 9.91 -17.68 9.76
CA VAL A 199 10.59 -18.64 8.88
C VAL A 199 12.07 -18.76 9.24
N ARG A 200 12.75 -17.63 9.46
CA ARG A 200 14.18 -17.56 9.79
C ARG A 200 14.48 -18.28 11.10
N GLN A 201 13.72 -18.00 12.16
CA GLN A 201 13.93 -18.59 13.48
C GLN A 201 13.65 -20.09 13.48
N LYS A 202 12.58 -20.52 12.79
CA LYS A 202 12.30 -21.94 12.63
C LYS A 202 13.40 -22.66 11.84
N GLY A 203 13.96 -22.02 10.81
CA GLY A 203 15.11 -22.54 10.06
C GLY A 203 16.37 -22.72 10.91
N LYS A 204 16.55 -21.90 11.95
CA LYS A 204 17.61 -22.04 12.97
C LYS A 204 17.31 -23.10 14.03
N GLY A 205 16.13 -23.73 14.00
CA GLY A 205 15.69 -24.67 15.02
C GLY A 205 15.29 -24.01 16.34
N ALA A 206 15.05 -22.69 16.36
CA ALA A 206 14.56 -22.00 17.53
C ALA A 206 13.21 -22.58 17.97
N ARG A 207 13.05 -22.72 19.29
CA ARG A 207 11.80 -23.15 19.91
C ARG A 207 11.42 -22.11 20.95
N LEU A 208 10.19 -21.64 20.84
CA LEU A 208 9.58 -20.82 21.88
C LEU A 208 9.01 -21.75 22.93
N GLU A 209 9.06 -21.33 24.19
CA GLU A 209 8.29 -22.01 25.24
C GLU A 209 6.80 -21.91 24.91
N GLU A 210 6.05 -22.98 25.21
CA GLU A 210 4.61 -23.06 24.93
C GLU A 210 3.85 -21.86 25.52
N ARG A 211 4.21 -21.46 26.75
CA ARG A 211 3.61 -20.29 27.42
C ARG A 211 3.81 -19.00 26.61
N VAL A 212 5.01 -18.80 26.06
CA VAL A 212 5.35 -17.62 25.27
C VAL A 212 4.57 -17.62 23.96
N LEU A 213 4.50 -18.78 23.29
CA LEU A 213 3.74 -18.95 22.06
C LEU A 213 2.26 -18.60 22.26
N VAL A 214 1.63 -19.13 23.30
CA VAL A 214 0.23 -18.83 23.65
C VAL A 214 0.01 -17.33 23.91
N SER A 215 0.95 -16.66 24.59
CA SER A 215 0.88 -15.21 24.81
C SER A 215 0.95 -14.42 23.50
N ILE A 216 1.87 -14.79 22.60
CA ILE A 216 2.01 -14.16 21.27
C ILE A 216 0.76 -14.36 20.43
N GLU A 217 0.21 -15.59 20.39
CA GLU A 217 -1.02 -15.90 19.66
C GLU A 217 -2.21 -15.06 20.16
N LYS A 218 -2.36 -14.95 21.49
CA LYS A 218 -3.41 -14.14 22.10
C LYS A 218 -3.27 -12.66 21.71
N LEU A 219 -2.05 -12.12 21.76
CA LEU A 219 -1.78 -10.74 21.36
C LEU A 219 -2.06 -10.52 19.87
N ALA A 220 -1.65 -11.46 19.01
CA ALA A 220 -1.86 -11.37 17.57
C ALA A 220 -3.36 -11.40 17.20
N ARG A 221 -4.15 -12.25 17.86
CA ARG A 221 -5.62 -12.29 17.69
C ARG A 221 -6.29 -10.98 18.13
N LYS A 222 -5.88 -10.43 19.28
CA LYS A 222 -6.39 -9.14 19.77
C LYS A 222 -6.01 -7.99 18.85
N THR A 223 -4.79 -8.01 18.33
CA THR A 223 -4.31 -7.07 17.30
C THR A 223 -5.18 -7.16 16.04
N GLN A 224 -5.47 -8.36 15.55
CA GLN A 224 -6.32 -8.55 14.37
C GLN A 224 -7.75 -8.03 14.59
N GLU A 225 -8.34 -8.27 15.77
CA GLU A 225 -9.65 -7.71 16.13
C GLU A 225 -9.61 -6.19 16.14
N SER A 226 -8.65 -5.59 16.86
CA SER A 226 -8.50 -4.13 16.95
C SER A 226 -8.30 -3.49 15.57
N PHE A 227 -7.49 -4.10 14.70
CA PHE A 227 -7.26 -3.66 13.33
C PHE A 227 -8.54 -3.69 12.49
N ASN A 228 -9.26 -4.82 12.50
CA ASN A 228 -10.48 -4.98 11.73
C ASN A 228 -11.56 -3.97 12.17
N THR A 229 -11.76 -3.79 13.48
CA THR A 229 -12.73 -2.83 14.02
C THR A 229 -12.31 -1.38 13.74
N THR A 230 -11.01 -1.06 13.79
CA THR A 230 -10.51 0.29 13.45
C THR A 230 -10.85 0.66 12.03
N VAL A 231 -10.57 -0.22 11.06
CA VAL A 231 -10.85 0.10 9.66
C VAL A 231 -12.36 0.10 9.37
N GLU A 232 -13.15 -0.76 10.02
CA GLU A 232 -14.61 -0.70 9.94
C GLU A 232 -15.17 0.64 10.44
N SER A 233 -14.64 1.15 11.56
CA SER A 233 -15.01 2.45 12.14
C SER A 233 -14.62 3.64 11.25
N LEU A 234 -13.56 3.50 10.46
CA LEU A 234 -13.15 4.53 9.51
C LEU A 234 -14.14 4.64 8.34
N LEU A 235 -14.65 3.50 7.88
CA LEU A 235 -15.53 3.41 6.72
C LEU A 235 -17.00 3.62 7.07
N THR A 236 -17.34 3.59 8.37
CA THR A 236 -18.71 3.70 8.87
C THR A 236 -18.76 4.76 9.98
N PRO A 237 -19.38 5.92 9.75
CA PRO A 237 -19.47 6.98 10.75
C PRO A 237 -20.45 6.60 11.88
N ASP A 238 -19.98 5.81 12.84
CA ASP A 238 -20.70 5.40 14.05
C ASP A 238 -19.82 5.65 15.28
N ILE A 239 -20.26 6.58 16.14
CA ILE A 239 -19.56 6.96 17.37
C ILE A 239 -19.31 5.76 18.29
N LYS A 240 -20.26 4.84 18.41
CA LYS A 240 -20.11 3.66 19.28
C LYS A 240 -19.06 2.69 18.72
N LEU A 241 -18.98 2.58 17.40
CA LEU A 241 -17.96 1.76 16.75
C LEU A 241 -16.56 2.35 16.93
N ILE A 242 -16.44 3.68 16.87
CA ILE A 242 -15.20 4.42 17.17
C ILE A 242 -14.78 4.20 18.63
N GLU A 243 -15.69 4.38 19.59
CA GLU A 243 -15.41 4.15 21.02
C GLU A 243 -14.96 2.71 21.28
N ARG A 244 -15.65 1.73 20.68
CA ARG A 244 -15.27 0.31 20.76
C ARG A 244 -13.87 0.08 20.18
N SER A 245 -13.59 0.64 19.01
CA SER A 245 -12.28 0.54 18.35
C SER A 245 -11.17 1.06 19.26
N MET A 246 -11.33 2.27 19.83
CA MET A 246 -10.36 2.86 20.76
C MET A 246 -10.14 1.99 21.99
N GLY A 247 -11.21 1.42 22.56
CA GLY A 247 -11.12 0.50 23.69
C GLY A 247 -10.33 -0.78 23.36
N LEU A 248 -10.55 -1.36 22.17
CA LEU A 248 -9.80 -2.52 21.70
C LEU A 248 -8.31 -2.21 21.50
N VAL A 249 -7.97 -1.06 20.92
CA VAL A 249 -6.58 -0.63 20.72
C VAL A 249 -5.88 -0.46 22.07
N ASN A 250 -6.47 0.29 23.01
CA ASN A 250 -5.90 0.49 24.34
C ASN A 250 -5.67 -0.83 25.07
N GLY A 251 -6.67 -1.71 25.08
CA GLY A 251 -6.51 -3.03 25.69
C GLY A 251 -5.47 -3.91 25.00
N THR A 252 -5.23 -3.71 23.69
CA THR A 252 -4.17 -4.45 22.96
C THR A 252 -2.79 -3.96 23.37
N LEU A 253 -2.61 -2.65 23.52
CA LEU A 253 -1.35 -2.04 23.99
C LEU A 253 -1.05 -2.43 25.45
N GLU A 254 -2.05 -2.45 26.32
CA GLU A 254 -1.89 -2.92 27.70
C GLU A 254 -1.41 -4.37 27.75
N MET A 255 -2.03 -5.24 26.94
CA MET A 255 -1.64 -6.66 26.83
C MET A 255 -0.23 -6.84 26.27
N GLU A 256 0.15 -6.05 25.26
CA GLU A 256 1.51 -6.06 24.74
C GLU A 256 2.52 -5.70 25.83
N SER A 257 2.28 -4.61 26.57
CA SER A 257 3.17 -4.17 27.65
C SER A 257 3.28 -5.22 28.76
N GLU A 258 2.19 -5.89 29.13
CA GLU A 258 2.20 -6.98 30.12
C GLU A 258 3.05 -8.16 29.65
N ILE A 259 2.83 -8.63 28.42
CA ILE A 259 3.58 -9.75 27.83
C ILE A 259 5.06 -9.40 27.72
N THR A 260 5.40 -8.23 27.18
CA THR A 260 6.79 -7.78 27.05
C THR A 260 7.50 -7.73 28.39
N HIS A 261 6.84 -7.20 29.42
CA HIS A 261 7.42 -7.14 30.77
C HIS A 261 7.56 -8.54 31.41
N GLU A 262 6.62 -9.47 31.19
CA GLU A 262 6.76 -10.86 31.63
C GLU A 262 7.96 -11.55 30.98
N LEU A 263 8.15 -11.38 29.67
CA LEU A 263 9.26 -11.97 28.91
C LEU A 263 10.63 -11.39 29.31
N LEU A 264 10.69 -10.10 29.65
CA LEU A 264 11.93 -9.48 30.12
C LEU A 264 12.28 -9.92 31.55
N LYS A 265 11.29 -10.15 32.42
CA LYS A 265 11.51 -10.61 33.80
C LYS A 265 11.89 -12.09 33.91
N SER A 266 11.49 -12.93 32.96
CA SER A 266 11.86 -14.35 32.94
C SER A 266 13.35 -14.60 32.58
N GLY A 267 14.11 -13.57 32.20
CA GLY A 267 15.56 -13.66 32.02
C GLY A 267 16.02 -14.28 30.69
N GLU A 268 15.19 -14.30 29.65
CA GLU A 268 15.53 -14.90 28.35
C GLU A 268 16.21 -13.94 27.37
N TYR A 269 16.46 -12.68 27.76
CA TYR A 269 17.26 -11.72 26.97
C TYR A 269 18.24 -10.94 27.88
N ALA A 270 19.32 -11.61 28.29
CA ALA A 270 20.57 -10.90 28.54
C ALA A 270 21.28 -10.73 27.19
N PRO A 271 21.70 -9.51 26.78
CA PRO A 271 22.58 -9.38 25.63
C PRO A 271 23.82 -10.23 25.89
N GLN A 272 24.17 -11.12 24.97
CA GLN A 272 25.48 -11.75 25.00
C GLN A 272 26.51 -10.63 24.79
N GLU A 273 27.19 -10.24 25.87
CA GLU A 273 28.38 -9.39 25.78
C GLU A 273 29.38 -10.12 24.87
N VAL A 274 29.73 -9.44 23.77
CA VAL A 274 30.79 -9.87 22.86
C VAL A 274 32.11 -9.55 23.55
N GLU A 275 32.82 -10.59 23.98
CA GLU A 275 34.25 -10.51 24.37
C GLU A 275 35.14 -10.37 23.12
#